data_AF-A0A9Q1FXN8-F1
#
_entry.id   AF-A0A9Q1FXN8-F1
#
_cell.length_a   1.000
_cell.length_b   1.000
_cell.length_c   1.000
_cell.angle_alpha   90.00
_cell.angle_beta   90.00
_cell.angle_gamma   90.00
#
_symmetry.space_group_name_H-M   'P 1'
#
loop_
_entity.id
_entity.type
_entity.pdbx_description
1 polymer ?
#
loop_
_entity_poly.entity_id
_entity_poly.type
_entity_poly.pdbx_seq_one_letter_code
_entity_poly.pdbx_strand_id
1 'polypeptide(L)'
;MMDRRKIDILCVQETRWKGSKARNIGRGYKLFYHGVDGRRNGVGVILKEEYARGMLEVRRVSDRVIALKLVREGVMVNVISAYAPQVGCEMEEKEEFWSVLDEVVESVPARERVVIGADFNGHVGEGNKGDEEVMGRYGVKERNVEGQMVVDFAKRMGMAVVNTYFMKREEHRITYKSGGRCTQVD
;
A
#
# COMPACT_ATOMS: atom_id res chain seq x y z
N MET A 1 -18.97 -0.32 -6.09
CA MET A 1 -17.97 -1.30 -5.63
C MET A 1 -17.67 -1.13 -4.15
N MET A 2 -17.22 0.07 -3.72
CA MET A 2 -16.85 0.35 -2.32
C MET A 2 -18.04 0.21 -1.35
N ASP A 3 -19.19 0.82 -1.66
CA ASP A 3 -20.44 0.64 -0.89
C ASP A 3 -20.80 -0.85 -0.69
N ARG A 4 -20.81 -1.60 -1.79
CA ARG A 4 -21.21 -3.03 -1.81
C ARG A 4 -20.24 -3.90 -0.98
N ARG A 5 -18.95 -3.57 -0.99
CA ARG A 5 -17.91 -4.29 -0.26
C ARG A 5 -17.67 -3.74 1.15
N LYS A 6 -18.40 -2.70 1.56
CA LYS A 6 -18.23 -2.00 2.85
C LYS A 6 -16.77 -1.58 3.09
N ILE A 7 -16.14 -0.99 2.07
CA ILE A 7 -14.77 -0.50 2.16
C ILE A 7 -14.80 0.95 2.66
N ASP A 8 -14.13 1.20 3.77
CA ASP A 8 -14.04 2.54 4.36
C ASP A 8 -12.78 3.31 3.90
N ILE A 9 -11.69 2.59 3.65
CA ILE A 9 -10.40 3.12 3.19
C ILE A 9 -9.90 2.26 2.03
N LEU A 10 -9.54 2.90 0.93
CA LEU A 10 -9.02 2.23 -0.26
C LEU A 10 -7.78 2.97 -0.77
N CYS A 11 -6.62 2.31 -0.77
CA CYS A 11 -5.43 2.77 -1.47
C CYS A 11 -5.56 2.43 -2.96
N VAL A 12 -5.18 3.37 -3.83
CA VAL A 12 -5.19 3.21 -5.28
C VAL A 12 -3.84 3.61 -5.85
N GLN A 13 -3.32 2.78 -6.74
CA GLN A 13 -2.04 2.96 -7.44
C GLN A 13 -2.27 3.02 -8.95
N GLU A 14 -1.25 3.43 -9.70
CA GLU A 14 -1.33 3.65 -11.15
C GLU A 14 -2.49 4.56 -11.60
N THR A 15 -2.77 5.63 -10.84
CA THR A 15 -3.89 6.52 -11.20
C THR A 15 -3.65 7.26 -12.52
N ARG A 16 -2.39 7.47 -12.91
CA ARG A 16 -1.97 8.20 -14.12
C ARG A 16 -2.66 9.56 -14.21
N TRP A 17 -2.82 10.21 -13.06
CA TRP A 17 -3.42 11.55 -12.98
C TRP A 17 -2.35 12.60 -12.75
N LYS A 18 -2.60 13.80 -13.30
CA LYS A 18 -1.76 14.96 -13.08
C LYS A 18 -2.27 15.79 -11.91
N GLY A 19 -1.34 16.20 -11.05
CA GLY A 19 -1.54 17.15 -9.96
C GLY A 19 -1.84 16.51 -8.60
N SER A 20 -2.05 17.40 -7.64
CA SER A 20 -2.30 17.09 -6.23
C SER A 20 -3.65 17.66 -5.84
N LYS A 21 -4.67 16.81 -5.63
CA LYS A 21 -6.00 17.30 -5.25
C LYS A 21 -6.67 16.42 -4.21
N ALA A 22 -7.69 16.99 -3.59
CA ALA A 22 -8.69 16.27 -2.82
C ALA A 22 -10.05 16.56 -3.47
N ARG A 23 -10.85 15.53 -3.76
CA ARG A 23 -12.15 15.67 -4.44
C ARG A 23 -13.18 14.72 -3.85
N ASN A 24 -14.41 15.21 -3.68
CA ASN A 24 -15.54 14.32 -3.41
C ASN A 24 -15.89 13.58 -4.70
N ILE A 25 -15.96 12.26 -4.62
CA ILE A 25 -16.24 11.39 -5.78
C ILE A 25 -17.68 10.85 -5.77
N GLY A 26 -18.53 11.41 -4.90
CA GLY A 26 -19.92 11.02 -4.71
C GLY A 26 -20.06 9.82 -3.78
N ARG A 27 -21.32 9.48 -3.46
CA ARG A 27 -21.69 8.32 -2.61
C ARG A 27 -21.01 8.30 -1.23
N GLY A 28 -20.71 9.47 -0.68
CA GLY A 28 -20.05 9.58 0.62
C GLY A 28 -18.59 9.15 0.61
N TYR A 29 -17.85 9.39 -0.48
CA TYR A 29 -16.41 9.16 -0.55
C TYR A 29 -15.63 10.40 -1.00
N LYS A 30 -14.43 10.54 -0.45
CA LYS A 30 -13.45 11.58 -0.74
C LYS A 30 -12.13 10.96 -1.17
N LEU A 31 -11.65 11.37 -2.33
CA LEU A 31 -10.40 10.94 -2.92
C LEU A 31 -9.32 11.98 -2.63
N PHE A 32 -8.15 11.50 -2.21
CA PHE A 32 -6.90 12.24 -2.14
C PHE A 32 -5.94 11.59 -3.12
N TYR A 33 -5.33 12.36 -4.02
CA TYR A 33 -4.37 11.79 -4.96
C TYR A 33 -3.19 12.72 -5.20
N HIS A 34 -2.12 12.11 -5.71
CA HIS A 34 -0.94 12.77 -6.20
C HIS A 34 -0.40 12.04 -7.43
N GLY A 35 -0.03 12.80 -8.45
CA GLY A 35 0.70 12.33 -9.63
C GLY A 35 1.26 13.50 -10.42
N VAL A 36 2.25 13.23 -11.28
CA VAL A 36 3.09 14.30 -11.87
C VAL A 36 2.72 14.58 -13.32
N ASP A 37 2.80 13.59 -14.22
CA ASP A 37 2.70 13.83 -15.66
C ASP A 37 1.39 13.36 -16.32
N GLY A 38 0.57 12.60 -15.58
CA GLY A 38 -0.70 12.04 -16.07
C GLY A 38 -0.54 10.88 -17.05
N ARG A 39 0.66 10.30 -17.17
CA ARG A 39 0.98 9.19 -18.07
C ARG A 39 1.47 7.95 -17.31
N ARG A 40 2.26 8.17 -16.26
CA ARG A 40 2.86 7.11 -15.43
C ARG A 40 2.54 7.33 -13.96
N ASN A 41 2.70 6.27 -13.18
CA ASN A 41 2.60 6.27 -11.72
C ASN A 41 1.27 6.86 -11.22
N GLY A 42 1.32 7.46 -10.02
CA GLY A 42 0.21 8.12 -9.37
C GLY A 42 -0.40 7.26 -8.29
N VAL A 43 -0.58 7.87 -7.12
CA VAL A 43 -1.12 7.23 -5.93
C VAL A 43 -2.28 8.03 -5.36
N GLY A 44 -3.16 7.34 -4.65
CA GLY A 44 -4.24 7.97 -3.95
C GLY A 44 -4.82 7.13 -2.83
N VAL A 45 -5.59 7.80 -1.99
CA VAL A 45 -6.39 7.19 -0.93
C VAL A 45 -7.81 7.69 -1.07
N ILE A 46 -8.75 6.76 -1.15
CA ILE A 46 -10.18 7.04 -1.11
C ILE A 46 -10.66 6.72 0.30
N LEU A 47 -11.22 7.72 0.97
CA LEU A 47 -11.80 7.61 2.30
C LEU A 47 -13.30 7.79 2.21
N LYS A 48 -14.04 6.97 2.96
CA LYS A 48 -15.44 7.25 3.25
C LYS A 48 -15.53 8.57 4.01
N GLU A 49 -16.56 9.35 3.74
CA GLU A 49 -16.68 10.74 4.16
C GLU A 49 -16.67 10.88 5.68
N GLU A 50 -17.18 9.88 6.41
CA GLU A 50 -17.09 9.83 7.87
C GLU A 50 -15.65 9.76 8.39
N TYR A 51 -14.74 9.06 7.70
CA TYR A 51 -13.32 8.99 8.02
C TYR A 51 -12.61 10.27 7.58
N ALA A 52 -13.03 10.85 6.46
CA ALA A 52 -12.49 12.10 5.98
C ALA A 52 -12.75 13.30 6.92
N ARG A 53 -13.75 13.22 7.81
CA ARG A 53 -14.00 14.22 8.87
C ARG A 53 -12.92 14.24 9.94
N GLY A 54 -12.32 13.09 10.23
CA GLY A 54 -11.22 12.95 11.19
C GLY A 54 -9.84 13.20 10.57
N MET A 55 -9.76 13.65 9.32
CA MET A 55 -8.49 13.89 8.65
C MET A 55 -7.75 15.07 9.26
N LEU A 56 -6.47 14.86 9.56
CA LEU A 56 -5.59 15.85 10.17
C LEU A 56 -4.51 16.34 9.20
N GLU A 57 -3.98 15.43 8.36
CA GLU A 57 -2.85 15.74 7.48
C GLU A 57 -2.91 14.93 6.19
N VAL A 58 -2.40 15.51 5.09
CA VAL A 58 -2.18 14.81 3.82
C VAL A 58 -0.80 15.16 3.30
N ARG A 59 0.13 14.20 3.38
CA ARG A 59 1.49 14.31 2.86
C ARG A 59 1.58 13.63 1.50
N ARG A 60 1.90 14.41 0.47
CA ARG A 60 2.11 13.94 -0.91
C ARG A 60 3.60 13.98 -1.18
N VAL A 61 4.25 12.84 -0.99
CA VAL A 61 5.72 12.77 -0.89
C VAL A 61 6.32 12.58 -2.27
N SER A 62 5.76 11.66 -3.06
CA SER A 62 6.11 11.44 -4.46
C SER A 62 4.91 10.91 -5.24
N ASP A 63 5.00 10.83 -6.57
CA ASP A 63 3.97 10.17 -7.40
C ASP A 63 3.83 8.66 -7.13
N ARG A 64 4.66 8.11 -6.23
CA ARG A 64 4.62 6.74 -5.73
C ARG A 64 4.24 6.62 -4.26
N VAL A 65 4.24 7.70 -3.47
CA VAL A 65 3.94 7.65 -2.02
C VAL A 65 3.07 8.82 -1.56
N ILE A 66 1.93 8.50 -0.95
CA ILE A 66 1.03 9.44 -0.28
C ILE A 66 0.66 8.91 1.10
N ALA A 67 0.70 9.77 2.11
CA ALA A 67 0.34 9.43 3.49
C ALA A 67 -0.77 10.36 4.01
N LEU A 68 -1.80 9.78 4.62
CA LEU A 68 -2.89 10.49 5.25
C LEU A 68 -2.87 10.19 6.74
N LYS A 69 -2.95 11.24 7.57
CA LYS A 69 -3.11 11.12 9.01
C LYS A 69 -4.55 11.47 9.38
N LEU A 70 -5.20 10.59 10.12
CA LEU A 70 -6.57 10.80 10.59
C LEU A 70 -6.75 10.29 12.03
N VAL A 71 -7.71 10.88 12.74
CA VAL A 71 -8.17 10.40 14.04
C VAL A 71 -9.49 9.65 13.88
N ARG A 72 -9.56 8.46 14.46
CA ARG A 72 -10.78 7.65 14.55
C ARG A 72 -10.93 7.13 15.95
N GLU A 73 -12.04 7.43 16.61
CA GLU A 73 -12.37 6.92 17.95
C GLU A 73 -11.24 7.15 18.98
N GLY A 74 -10.58 8.32 18.89
CA GLY A 74 -9.46 8.68 19.76
C GLY A 74 -8.10 8.08 19.37
N VAL A 75 -8.04 7.26 18.32
CA VAL A 75 -6.81 6.64 17.81
C VAL A 75 -6.31 7.39 16.57
N MET A 76 -5.03 7.73 16.59
CA MET A 76 -4.32 8.30 15.44
C MET A 76 -3.91 7.19 14.48
N VAL A 77 -4.34 7.28 13.23
CA VAL A 77 -4.06 6.30 12.16
C VAL A 77 -3.40 7.02 10.99
N ASN A 78 -2.30 6.45 10.51
CA ASN A 78 -1.57 6.88 9.34
C ASN A 78 -1.79 5.84 8.23
N VAL A 79 -2.49 6.25 7.18
CA VAL A 79 -2.75 5.42 5.99
C VAL A 79 -1.78 5.84 4.91
N ILE A 80 -0.91 4.93 4.51
CA ILE A 80 0.08 5.15 3.46
C ILE A 80 -0.33 4.35 2.22
N SER A 81 -0.41 5.01 1.08
CA SER A 81 -0.51 4.35 -0.22
C SER A 81 0.82 4.45 -0.93
N ALA A 82 1.40 3.31 -1.29
CA ALA A 82 2.69 3.22 -1.96
C ALA A 82 2.61 2.40 -3.26
N TYR A 83 3.43 2.77 -4.25
CA TYR A 83 3.53 2.06 -5.53
C TYR A 83 5.00 1.85 -5.91
N ALA A 84 5.51 0.64 -5.69
CA ALA A 84 6.90 0.32 -5.98
C ALA A 84 7.18 0.32 -7.48
N PRO A 85 8.43 0.62 -7.89
CA PRO A 85 8.89 0.40 -9.26
C PRO A 85 8.68 -1.05 -9.72
N GLN A 86 8.65 -1.27 -11.03
CA GLN A 86 8.50 -2.61 -11.59
C GLN A 86 9.78 -3.44 -11.40
N VAL A 87 9.67 -4.78 -11.46
CA VAL A 87 10.80 -5.73 -11.31
C VAL A 87 11.99 -5.39 -12.22
N GLY A 88 11.74 -4.89 -13.43
CA GLY A 88 12.78 -4.51 -14.39
C GLY A 88 13.29 -3.07 -14.31
N CYS A 89 12.85 -2.27 -13.34
CA CYS A 89 13.38 -0.91 -13.13
C CYS A 89 14.81 -0.96 -12.56
N GLU A 90 15.54 0.13 -12.78
CA GLU A 90 16.89 0.32 -12.23
C GLU A 90 16.90 0.23 -10.71
N MET A 91 18.01 -0.28 -10.16
CA MET A 91 18.16 -0.41 -8.70
C MET A 91 18.09 0.94 -7.98
N GLU A 92 18.62 2.00 -8.59
CA GLU A 92 18.55 3.36 -8.05
C GLU A 92 17.11 3.83 -7.83
N GLU A 93 16.19 3.56 -8.78
CA GLU A 93 14.77 3.92 -8.64
C GLU A 93 14.10 3.12 -7.49
N LYS A 94 14.50 1.86 -7.31
CA LYS A 94 14.00 1.01 -6.21
C LYS A 94 14.52 1.52 -4.86
N GLU A 95 15.80 1.83 -4.77
CA GLU A 95 16.42 2.36 -3.55
C GLU A 95 15.83 3.72 -3.15
N GLU A 96 15.60 4.61 -4.11
CA GLU A 96 14.92 5.88 -3.87
C GLU A 96 13.51 5.65 -3.30
N PHE A 97 12.73 4.75 -3.91
CA PHE A 97 11.38 4.42 -3.42
C PHE A 97 11.40 3.90 -1.99
N TRP A 98 12.28 2.95 -1.67
CA TRP A 98 12.35 2.36 -0.33
C TRP A 98 12.85 3.38 0.71
N SER A 99 13.83 4.21 0.36
CA SER A 99 14.31 5.30 1.23
C SER A 99 13.19 6.29 1.57
N VAL A 100 12.40 6.71 0.57
CA VAL A 100 11.25 7.59 0.77
C VAL A 100 10.19 6.93 1.64
N LEU A 101 9.90 5.64 1.43
CA LEU A 101 8.92 4.92 2.24
C LEU A 101 9.39 4.77 3.70
N ASP A 102 10.68 4.48 3.91
CA ASP A 102 11.31 4.39 5.23
C ASP A 102 11.13 5.71 6.00
N GLU A 103 11.51 6.84 5.39
CA GLU A 103 11.38 8.16 6.02
C GLU A 103 9.93 8.46 6.42
N VAL A 104 8.96 8.12 5.55
CA VAL A 104 7.54 8.35 5.85
C VAL A 104 7.09 7.53 7.05
N VAL A 105 7.50 6.27 7.16
CA VAL A 105 7.09 5.38 8.25
C VAL A 105 7.80 5.76 9.55
N GLU A 106 9.10 6.05 9.50
CA GLU A 106 9.88 6.48 10.66
C GLU A 106 9.42 7.83 11.23
N SER A 107 8.89 8.71 10.38
CA SER A 107 8.32 9.99 10.83
C SER A 107 7.01 9.84 11.61
N VAL A 108 6.39 8.65 11.61
CA VAL A 108 5.17 8.39 12.39
C VAL A 108 5.54 8.09 13.85
N PRO A 109 4.97 8.81 14.83
CA PRO A 109 5.22 8.52 16.23
C PRO A 109 4.79 7.10 16.60
N ALA A 110 5.61 6.37 17.39
CA ALA A 110 5.38 4.97 17.76
C ALA A 110 4.03 4.69 18.46
N ARG A 111 3.37 5.71 19.02
CA ARG A 111 2.03 5.61 19.63
C ARG A 111 0.88 5.61 18.60
N GLU A 112 1.16 6.05 17.38
CA GLU A 112 0.18 6.12 16.30
C GLU A 112 0.19 4.81 15.50
N ARG A 113 -0.94 4.46 14.89
CA ARG A 113 -1.05 3.24 14.07
C ARG A 113 -0.66 3.55 12.63
N VAL A 114 0.07 2.65 11.99
CA VAL A 114 0.42 2.73 10.56
C VAL A 114 -0.25 1.59 9.82
N VAL A 115 -0.89 1.90 8.69
CA VAL A 115 -1.43 0.93 7.74
C VAL A 115 -0.93 1.31 6.36
N ILE A 116 -0.24 0.38 5.70
CA ILE A 116 0.25 0.56 4.34
C ILE A 116 -0.62 -0.29 3.41
N GLY A 117 -1.22 0.35 2.42
CA GLY A 117 -1.85 -0.32 1.29
C GLY A 117 -1.03 -0.03 0.04
N ALA A 118 -0.31 -1.01 -0.45
CA ALA A 118 0.66 -0.81 -1.51
C ALA A 118 0.54 -1.84 -2.62
N ASP A 119 1.12 -1.51 -3.76
CA ASP A 119 1.52 -2.51 -4.75
C ASP A 119 3.04 -2.49 -4.83
N PHE A 120 3.65 -3.53 -4.25
CA PHE A 120 5.11 -3.66 -4.17
C PHE A 120 5.72 -4.37 -5.39
N ASN A 121 4.92 -4.85 -6.35
CA ASN A 121 5.40 -5.65 -7.48
C ASN A 121 6.27 -6.85 -7.06
N GLY A 122 6.08 -7.36 -5.83
CA GLY A 122 6.86 -8.44 -5.22
C GLY A 122 5.99 -9.65 -4.89
N HIS A 123 6.66 -10.78 -4.67
CA HIS A 123 6.09 -12.02 -4.17
C HIS A 123 6.85 -12.41 -2.91
N VAL A 124 6.24 -12.28 -1.75
CA VAL A 124 6.90 -12.63 -0.46
C VAL A 124 7.08 -14.14 -0.27
N GLY A 125 6.38 -14.94 -1.06
CA GLY A 125 6.50 -16.39 -1.13
C GLY A 125 5.66 -17.17 -0.13
N GLU A 126 5.55 -18.48 -0.33
CA GLU A 126 4.89 -19.41 0.61
C GLU A 126 5.77 -19.76 1.81
N GLY A 127 5.13 -19.96 2.97
CA GLY A 127 5.84 -20.23 4.23
C GLY A 127 6.44 -18.98 4.85
N ASN A 128 7.02 -19.13 6.05
CA ASN A 128 7.58 -18.02 6.81
C ASN A 128 8.83 -18.41 7.59
N LYS A 129 9.54 -19.46 7.15
CA LYS A 129 10.68 -19.99 7.90
C LYS A 129 11.81 -18.94 7.93
N GLY A 130 12.12 -18.44 9.13
CA GLY A 130 13.10 -17.36 9.34
C GLY A 130 12.51 -15.94 9.24
N ASP A 131 11.21 -15.81 9.02
CA ASP A 131 10.47 -14.54 8.93
C ASP A 131 9.15 -14.59 9.72
N GLU A 132 9.04 -15.50 10.69
CA GLU A 132 7.83 -15.76 11.47
C GLU A 132 7.31 -14.52 12.21
N GLU A 133 8.21 -13.59 12.52
CA GLU A 133 7.94 -12.33 13.19
C GLU A 133 7.16 -11.33 12.33
N VAL A 134 7.27 -11.42 11.00
CA VAL A 134 6.69 -10.41 10.08
C VAL A 134 5.72 -10.99 9.05
N MET A 135 5.73 -12.30 8.81
CA MET A 135 4.81 -12.91 7.85
C MET A 135 4.21 -14.23 8.32
N GLY A 136 2.99 -14.49 7.89
CA GLY A 136 2.32 -15.77 8.01
C GLY A 136 2.71 -16.75 6.91
N ARG A 137 2.13 -17.95 6.96
CA ARG A 137 2.53 -19.08 6.09
C ARG A 137 1.82 -19.14 4.74
N TYR A 138 0.80 -18.30 4.52
CA TYR A 138 -0.13 -18.45 3.41
C TYR A 138 0.16 -17.52 2.22
N GLY A 139 1.40 -17.03 2.09
CA GLY A 139 1.84 -16.40 0.84
C GLY A 139 1.81 -17.39 -0.33
N VAL A 140 2.07 -16.88 -1.53
CA VAL A 140 1.94 -17.65 -2.77
C VAL A 140 3.19 -17.44 -3.62
N LYS A 141 3.54 -18.48 -4.40
CA LYS A 141 4.73 -18.56 -5.26
C LYS A 141 6.03 -18.63 -4.47
N GLU A 142 7.14 -18.68 -5.21
CA GLU A 142 8.48 -18.51 -4.68
C GLU A 142 8.76 -17.02 -4.45
N ARG A 143 9.57 -16.74 -3.43
CA ARG A 143 9.99 -15.39 -3.11
C ARG A 143 10.92 -14.84 -4.20
N ASN A 144 10.60 -13.67 -4.74
CA ASN A 144 11.49 -12.93 -5.64
C ASN A 144 12.26 -11.82 -4.90
N VAL A 145 13.17 -11.14 -5.60
CA VAL A 145 13.99 -10.06 -5.05
C VAL A 145 13.12 -8.95 -4.44
N GLU A 146 12.08 -8.51 -5.16
CA GLU A 146 11.16 -7.49 -4.68
C GLU A 146 10.39 -7.97 -3.43
N GLY A 147 9.98 -9.24 -3.39
CA GLY A 147 9.37 -9.84 -2.21
C GLY A 147 10.31 -9.90 -1.01
N GLN A 148 11.60 -10.15 -1.23
CA GLN A 148 12.59 -10.08 -0.16
C GLN A 148 12.73 -8.65 0.38
N MET A 149 12.73 -7.64 -0.50
CA MET A 149 12.74 -6.23 -0.07
C MET A 149 11.54 -5.88 0.82
N VAL A 150 10.34 -6.40 0.49
CA VAL A 150 9.13 -6.21 1.33
C VAL A 150 9.31 -6.85 2.71
N VAL A 151 9.86 -8.07 2.78
CA VAL A 151 10.11 -8.77 4.05
C VAL A 151 11.16 -8.03 4.88
N ASP A 152 12.26 -7.59 4.26
CA ASP A 152 13.33 -6.85 4.94
C ASP A 152 12.83 -5.50 5.49
N PHE A 153 12.02 -4.79 4.70
CA PHE A 153 11.32 -3.58 5.12
C PHE A 153 10.41 -3.85 6.32
N ALA A 154 9.59 -4.90 6.25
CA ALA A 154 8.69 -5.27 7.34
C ALA A 154 9.47 -5.56 8.63
N LYS A 155 10.59 -6.30 8.55
CA LYS A 155 11.46 -6.57 9.70
C LYS A 155 12.03 -5.29 10.30
N ARG A 156 12.59 -4.41 9.46
CA ARG A 156 13.18 -3.14 9.88
C ARG A 156 12.17 -2.26 10.62
N MET A 157 10.94 -2.21 10.11
CA MET A 157 9.89 -1.36 10.65
C MET A 157 9.03 -2.02 11.74
N GLY A 158 9.32 -3.28 12.10
CA GLY A 158 8.51 -4.05 13.05
C GLY A 158 7.05 -4.22 12.59
N MET A 159 6.84 -4.37 11.28
CA MET A 159 5.54 -4.48 10.64
C MET A 159 5.23 -5.92 10.25
N ALA A 160 3.95 -6.20 10.00
CA ALA A 160 3.47 -7.51 9.58
C ALA A 160 2.86 -7.45 8.18
N VAL A 161 3.22 -8.40 7.30
CA VAL A 161 2.63 -8.60 5.97
C VAL A 161 1.29 -9.32 6.13
N VAL A 162 0.25 -8.57 6.48
CA VAL A 162 -1.05 -9.07 6.93
C VAL A 162 -1.68 -10.08 5.95
N ASN A 163 -1.49 -9.90 4.64
CA ASN A 163 -2.07 -10.77 3.61
C ASN A 163 -1.59 -12.23 3.69
N THR A 164 -0.44 -12.49 4.31
CA THR A 164 0.14 -13.84 4.44
C THR A 164 -0.37 -14.63 5.66
N TYR A 165 -1.05 -13.98 6.60
CA TYR A 165 -1.56 -14.62 7.83
C TYR A 165 -2.89 -15.35 7.63
N PHE A 166 -3.59 -15.09 6.54
CA PHE A 166 -4.91 -15.66 6.29
C PHE A 166 -4.89 -16.62 5.10
N MET A 167 -5.33 -17.85 5.33
CA MET A 167 -5.54 -18.81 4.26
C MET A 167 -6.73 -18.35 3.40
N LYS A 168 -6.45 -17.78 2.23
CA LYS A 168 -7.47 -17.47 1.23
C LYS A 168 -7.70 -18.68 0.32
N ARG A 169 -8.90 -18.88 -0.22
CA ARG A 169 -9.12 -19.86 -1.31
C ARG A 169 -8.31 -19.42 -2.54
N GLU A 170 -7.74 -20.34 -3.33
CA GLU A 170 -6.88 -20.01 -4.49
C GLU A 170 -7.54 -18.98 -5.44
N GLU A 171 -8.85 -19.11 -5.66
CA GLU A 171 -9.67 -18.22 -6.49
C GLU A 171 -9.68 -16.75 -6.02
N HIS A 172 -9.36 -16.49 -4.75
CA HIS A 172 -9.29 -15.15 -4.14
C HIS A 172 -7.85 -14.65 -3.91
N ARG A 173 -6.84 -15.43 -4.30
CA ARG A 173 -5.40 -15.05 -4.19
C ARG A 173 -4.88 -14.32 -5.43
N ILE A 174 -5.57 -14.46 -6.56
CA ILE A 174 -5.16 -13.88 -7.85
C ILE A 174 -5.81 -12.51 -8.01
N THR A 175 -5.02 -11.44 -7.91
CA THR A 175 -5.49 -10.05 -8.09
C THR A 175 -5.29 -9.54 -9.52
N TYR A 176 -4.54 -10.28 -10.37
CA TYR A 176 -4.37 -9.99 -11.79
C TYR A 176 -4.25 -11.27 -12.63
N LYS A 177 -4.94 -11.33 -13.78
CA LYS A 177 -4.91 -12.45 -14.73
C LYS A 177 -4.74 -11.92 -16.15
N SER A 178 -3.59 -12.19 -16.77
CA SER A 178 -3.32 -11.93 -18.19
C SER A 178 -2.41 -13.00 -18.78
N GLY A 179 -2.74 -13.54 -19.95
CA GLY A 179 -1.87 -14.40 -20.76
C GLY A 179 -1.34 -15.68 -20.10
N GLY A 180 -2.04 -16.26 -19.11
CA GLY A 180 -1.60 -17.47 -18.41
C GLY A 180 -0.66 -17.25 -17.22
N ARG A 181 -0.40 -16.00 -16.83
CA ARG A 181 0.32 -15.65 -15.60
C ARG A 181 -0.66 -15.13 -14.54
N CYS A 182 -0.61 -15.73 -13.35
CA CYS A 182 -1.37 -15.32 -12.18
C CYS A 182 -0.42 -14.57 -11.24
N THR A 183 -0.74 -13.35 -10.80
CA THR A 183 0.01 -12.64 -9.75
C THR A 183 -0.92 -12.29 -8.59
N GLN A 184 -0.35 -12.33 -7.38
CA GLN A 184 -0.94 -11.77 -6.17
C GLN A 184 -0.24 -10.43 -5.94
N VAL A 185 -1.03 -9.40 -5.64
CA VAL A 185 -0.55 -8.14 -5.06
C VAL A 185 -0.62 -8.37 -3.56
N ASP A 186 0.54 -8.36 -2.92
CA ASP A 186 0.71 -8.49 -1.47
C ASP A 186 0.34 -7.19 -0.73
#